data_AF-A0AAQ4E8E6-F1
#
_entry.id   AF-A0AAQ4E8E6-F1
#
_cell.length_a   1.000
_cell.length_b   1.000
_cell.length_c   1.000
_cell.angle_alpha   90.00
_cell.angle_beta   90.00
_cell.angle_gamma   90.00
#
_symmetry.space_group_name_H-M   'P 1'
#
loop_
_entity.id
_entity.type
_entity.pdbx_description
1 polymer ?
#
loop_
_entity_poly.entity_id
_entity_poly.type
_entity_poly.pdbx_seq_one_letter_code
_entity_poly.pdbx_strand_id
1 'polypeptide(L)'
;MTWMCAFQLLMEGHVQKGALALKQEHLKWMDRPDRVMRAARHYEGALQVQKYIIRTPASQLPPFGVWAVAECPARMDLFGGCTDTPPIGYELGGSVINIAVLVDGQKTFWITVNLVLEVLS
;
A
#
# COMPACT_ATOMS: atom_id res chain seq x y z
N MET A 1 17.68 -18.93 -6.40
CA MET A 1 17.66 -18.66 -4.94
C MET A 1 16.20 -18.56 -4.48
N THR A 2 15.84 -19.11 -3.32
CA THR A 2 14.44 -19.29 -2.87
C THR A 2 13.63 -17.97 -2.78
N TRP A 3 14.29 -16.84 -2.51
CA TRP A 3 13.66 -15.52 -2.48
C TRP A 3 13.19 -15.01 -3.86
N MET A 4 13.87 -15.37 -4.95
CA MET A 4 13.44 -15.00 -6.31
C MET A 4 12.11 -15.67 -6.67
N CYS A 5 11.87 -16.89 -6.18
CA CYS A 5 10.59 -17.56 -6.34
C CYS A 5 9.48 -16.83 -5.57
N ALA A 6 9.78 -16.30 -4.38
CA ALA A 6 8.84 -15.47 -3.63
C ALA A 6 8.47 -14.18 -4.38
N PHE A 7 9.44 -13.52 -5.01
CA PHE A 7 9.21 -12.34 -5.84
C PHE A 7 8.42 -12.65 -7.10
N GLN A 8 8.71 -13.77 -7.75
CA GLN A 8 7.96 -14.20 -8.92
C GLN A 8 6.48 -14.41 -8.58
N LEU A 9 6.18 -15.05 -7.45
CA LEU A 9 4.80 -15.18 -6.96
C LEU A 9 4.13 -13.82 -6.71
N LEU A 10 4.87 -12.83 -6.17
CA LEU A 10 4.33 -11.47 -5.99
C LEU A 10 4.06 -10.77 -7.33
N MET A 11 4.98 -10.89 -8.29
CA MET A 11 4.84 -10.28 -9.64
C MET A 11 3.69 -10.91 -10.43
N GLU A 12 3.43 -12.21 -10.24
CA GLU A 12 2.31 -12.95 -10.84
C GLU A 12 0.96 -12.67 -10.12
N GLY A 13 0.96 -11.85 -9.06
CA GLY A 13 -0.24 -11.49 -8.30
C GLY A 13 -0.68 -12.54 -7.27
N HIS A 14 0.12 -13.59 -7.04
CA HIS A 14 -0.09 -14.59 -6.00
C HIS A 14 0.36 -14.07 -4.62
N VAL A 15 -0.21 -12.95 -4.17
CA VAL A 15 0.23 -12.18 -2.98
C VAL A 15 0.37 -13.05 -1.73
N GLN A 16 -0.63 -13.87 -1.40
CA GLN A 16 -0.57 -14.73 -0.20
C GLN A 16 0.56 -15.76 -0.26
N LYS A 17 0.78 -16.39 -1.42
CA LYS A 17 1.85 -17.38 -1.61
C LYS A 17 3.23 -16.71 -1.58
N GLY A 18 3.36 -15.54 -2.22
CA GLY A 18 4.58 -14.74 -2.21
C GLY A 18 4.94 -14.26 -0.80
N ALA A 19 3.97 -13.76 -0.04
CA ALA A 19 4.16 -13.33 1.35
C ALA A 19 4.57 -14.50 2.27
N LEU A 20 3.94 -15.67 2.12
CA LEU A 20 4.32 -16.86 2.89
C LEU A 20 5.76 -17.31 2.56
N ALA A 21 6.16 -17.27 1.29
CA ALA A 21 7.51 -17.61 0.87
C ALA A 21 8.55 -16.59 1.39
N LEU A 22 8.20 -15.29 1.42
CA LEU A 22 9.03 -14.25 2.05
C LEU A 22 9.22 -14.49 3.54
N LYS A 23 8.14 -14.81 4.26
CA LYS A 23 8.18 -15.14 5.69
C LYS A 23 9.12 -16.31 5.99
N GLN A 24 9.06 -17.37 5.17
CA GLN A 24 9.94 -18.53 5.32
C GLN A 24 11.42 -18.18 5.09
N GLU A 25 11.71 -17.26 4.17
CA GLU A 25 13.07 -16.78 3.93
C GLU A 25 13.55 -15.86 5.05
N HIS A 26 12.69 -14.97 5.54
CA HIS A 26 12.95 -14.05 6.65
C HIS A 26 13.40 -14.78 7.92
N LEU A 27 12.75 -15.90 8.27
CA LEU A 27 13.12 -16.70 9.45
C LEU A 27 14.55 -17.24 9.41
N LYS A 28 15.19 -17.36 8.24
CA LYS A 28 16.57 -17.85 8.10
C LYS A 28 17.62 -16.81 8.49
N TRP A 29 17.22 -15.56 8.70
CA TRP A 29 18.12 -14.41 8.83
C TRP A 29 17.98 -13.67 10.18
N MET A 30 17.13 -14.18 11.08
CA MET A 30 16.85 -13.56 12.38
C MET A 30 17.83 -13.96 13.49
N ASP A 31 18.82 -14.80 13.19
CA ASP A 31 19.76 -15.34 14.17
C ASP A 31 20.91 -14.37 14.51
N ARG A 32 21.25 -13.43 13.60
CA ARG A 32 22.36 -12.49 13.80
C ARG A 32 22.09 -11.10 13.20
N PRO A 33 22.58 -10.01 13.83
CA PRO A 33 22.37 -8.63 13.35
C PRO A 33 22.78 -8.38 11.90
N ASP A 34 23.87 -9.01 11.43
CA ASP A 34 24.36 -8.84 10.05
C ASP A 34 23.40 -9.43 8.99
N ARG A 35 22.62 -10.45 9.36
CA ARG A 35 21.63 -11.09 8.50
C ARG A 35 20.28 -10.38 8.53
N VAL A 36 19.95 -9.71 9.63
CA VAL A 36 18.77 -8.83 9.73
C VAL A 36 18.84 -7.71 8.68
N MET A 37 20.02 -7.11 8.47
CA MET A 37 20.24 -6.11 7.41
C MET A 37 20.06 -6.67 5.99
N ARG A 38 20.28 -7.98 5.80
CA ARG A 38 19.98 -8.67 4.54
C ARG A 38 18.48 -8.85 4.37
N ALA A 39 17.78 -9.28 5.42
CA ALA A 39 16.32 -9.40 5.43
C ALA A 39 15.62 -8.07 5.07
N ALA A 40 16.06 -6.97 5.68
CA ALA A 40 15.51 -5.63 5.42
C ALA A 40 15.61 -5.22 3.94
N ARG A 41 16.77 -5.41 3.30
CA ARG A 41 16.98 -5.11 1.87
C ARG A 41 16.11 -5.97 0.94
N HIS A 42 15.84 -7.22 1.31
CA HIS A 42 14.95 -8.08 0.54
C HIS A 42 13.49 -7.64 0.64
N TYR A 43 13.07 -7.12 1.80
CA TYR A 43 11.74 -6.55 1.95
C TYR A 43 11.55 -5.24 1.19
N GLU A 44 12.58 -4.41 1.13
CA GLU A 44 12.59 -3.24 0.24
C GLU A 44 12.43 -3.65 -1.23
N GLY A 45 13.14 -4.69 -1.69
CA GLY A 45 12.96 -5.25 -3.02
C GLY A 45 11.56 -5.82 -3.26
N ALA A 46 10.96 -6.47 -2.25
CA ALA A 46 9.58 -6.99 -2.33
C ALA A 46 8.57 -5.87 -2.56
N LEU A 47 8.76 -4.73 -1.88
CA LEU A 47 7.94 -3.54 -2.06
C LEU A 47 8.07 -2.95 -3.47
N GLN A 48 9.27 -2.94 -4.05
CA GLN A 48 9.49 -2.40 -5.40
C GLN A 48 8.86 -3.26 -6.50
N VAL A 49 8.88 -4.58 -6.35
CA VAL A 49 8.29 -5.50 -7.35
C VAL A 49 6.78 -5.67 -7.18
N GLN A 50 6.24 -5.28 -6.02
CA GLN A 50 4.82 -5.34 -5.80
C GLN A 50 4.13 -4.12 -6.42
N LYS A 51 3.42 -4.37 -7.51
CA LYS A 51 2.45 -3.40 -8.02
C LYS A 51 1.32 -3.29 -6.99
N TYR A 52 1.13 -2.11 -6.40
CA TYR A 52 -0.06 -1.83 -5.59
C TYR A 52 -1.30 -2.15 -6.43
N ILE A 53 -1.98 -3.25 -6.10
CA ILE A 53 -3.25 -3.58 -6.74
C ILE A 53 -4.30 -2.70 -6.06
N ILE A 54 -4.40 -1.45 -6.51
CA ILE A 54 -5.54 -0.60 -6.18
C ILE A 54 -6.72 -1.16 -6.95
N ARG A 55 -7.58 -1.93 -6.27
CA ARG A 55 -8.87 -2.34 -6.81
C ARG A 55 -9.85 -1.21 -6.54
N THR A 56 -10.01 -0.32 -7.52
CA THR A 56 -11.10 0.65 -7.48
C THR A 56 -12.39 -0.08 -7.85
N PRO A 57 -13.41 -0.16 -6.97
CA PRO A 57 -14.69 -0.71 -7.36
C PRO A 57 -15.28 0.13 -8.49
N ALA A 58 -16.05 -0.50 -9.38
CA ALA A 58 -16.81 0.24 -10.38
C ALA A 58 -17.74 1.23 -9.66
N SER A 59 -17.65 2.51 -10.01
CA SER A 59 -18.49 3.58 -9.45
C SER A 59 -19.07 4.42 -10.58
N GLN A 60 -20.17 5.11 -10.29
CA GLN A 60 -20.80 6.01 -11.26
C GLN A 60 -19.91 7.24 -11.46
N LEU A 61 -19.61 7.57 -12.72
CA LEU A 61 -18.88 8.79 -13.07
C LEU A 61 -19.75 10.03 -12.86
N PRO A 62 -19.16 11.17 -12.44
CA PRO A 62 -19.89 12.43 -12.38
C PRO A 62 -20.35 12.85 -13.79
N PRO A 63 -21.47 13.58 -13.91
CA PRO A 63 -21.93 14.10 -15.20
C PRO A 63 -20.89 15.04 -15.85
N PHE A 64 -20.89 15.10 -17.18
CA PHE A 64 -20.03 16.03 -17.92
C PHE A 64 -20.31 17.49 -17.55
N GLY A 65 -19.25 18.29 -17.45
CA GLY A 65 -19.34 19.71 -17.13
C GLY A 65 -19.69 20.01 -15.67
N VAL A 66 -19.94 19.00 -14.83
CA VAL A 66 -20.19 19.17 -13.39
C VAL A 66 -18.87 19.05 -12.62
N TRP A 67 -18.60 20.02 -11.76
CA TRP A 67 -17.48 19.97 -10.83
C TRP A 67 -17.84 19.12 -9.61
N ALA A 68 -17.01 18.12 -9.32
CA ALA A 68 -17.04 17.36 -8.08
C ALA A 68 -15.86 17.76 -7.20
N VAL A 69 -16.11 17.96 -5.91
CA VAL A 69 -15.08 18.22 -4.90
C VAL A 69 -15.01 17.03 -3.96
N ALA A 70 -13.81 16.45 -3.82
CA ALA A 70 -13.53 15.43 -2.82
C ALA A 70 -12.60 16.02 -1.77
N GLU A 71 -12.96 15.89 -0.50
CA GLU A 71 -12.18 16.40 0.63
C GLU A 71 -11.91 15.29 1.64
N CYS A 72 -10.73 15.30 2.26
CA CYS A 72 -10.32 14.30 3.25
C CYS A 72 -9.60 14.98 4.43
N PRO A 73 -9.93 14.64 5.69
CA PRO A 73 -9.15 15.07 6.84
C PRO A 73 -7.74 14.46 6.81
N ALA A 74 -6.79 15.08 7.51
CA ALA A 74 -5.51 14.46 7.74
C ALA A 74 -5.67 13.23 8.65
N ARG A 75 -4.80 12.24 8.53
CA ARG A 75 -4.73 11.11 9.45
C ARG A 75 -3.49 11.22 10.32
N MET A 76 -3.62 10.86 11.59
CA MET A 76 -2.50 10.71 12.52
C MET A 76 -2.54 9.32 13.14
N ASP A 77 -1.42 8.62 13.07
CA ASP A 77 -1.27 7.29 13.65
C ASP A 77 -0.91 7.44 15.14
N LEU A 78 -1.73 6.88 16.02
CA LEU A 78 -1.49 6.89 17.47
C LEU A 78 -0.67 5.68 17.91
N PHE A 79 -1.01 4.50 17.37
CA PHE A 79 -0.32 3.23 17.66
C PHE A 79 -0.29 2.31 16.45
N GLY A 80 0.72 1.45 16.39
CA GLY A 80 0.84 0.42 15.35
C GLY A 80 1.27 0.96 14.00
N GLY A 81 1.89 2.14 13.95
CA GLY A 81 2.39 2.75 12.71
C GLY A 81 3.17 1.76 11.85
N CYS A 82 2.85 1.73 10.55
CA CYS A 82 3.42 0.84 9.54
C CYS A 82 3.18 -0.67 9.73
N THR A 83 2.39 -1.11 10.72
CA THR A 83 2.08 -2.55 10.88
C THR A 83 1.19 -3.09 9.77
N ASP A 84 0.31 -2.26 9.22
CA ASP A 84 -0.57 -2.58 8.07
C ASP A 84 0.14 -2.39 6.72
N THR A 85 1.36 -1.88 6.72
CA THR A 85 2.15 -1.67 5.51
C THR A 85 2.84 -2.99 5.13
N PRO A 86 2.77 -3.40 3.84
CA PRO A 86 3.59 -4.49 3.37
C PRO A 86 5.08 -4.26 3.68
N PRO A 87 5.86 -5.31 3.87
CA PRO A 87 5.50 -6.74 3.86
C PRO A 87 4.96 -7.25 5.20
N ILE A 88 5.15 -6.48 6.29
CA ILE A 88 4.71 -6.82 7.65
C ILE A 88 3.21 -7.11 7.68
N GLY A 89 2.41 -6.23 7.07
CA GLY A 89 0.95 -6.38 6.98
C GLY A 89 0.48 -7.62 6.22
N TYR A 90 1.31 -8.22 5.36
CA TYR A 90 0.94 -9.46 4.67
C TYR A 90 1.37 -10.72 5.41
N GLU A 91 2.46 -10.67 6.17
CA GLU A 91 2.97 -11.84 6.87
C GLU A 91 2.31 -12.10 8.21
N LEU A 92 1.94 -11.02 8.88
CA LEU A 92 1.42 -11.01 10.25
C LEU A 92 0.02 -10.41 10.34
N GLY A 93 -0.46 -9.76 9.29
CA GLY A 93 -1.54 -8.79 9.41
C GLY A 93 -1.02 -7.49 10.03
N GLY A 94 -1.88 -6.49 10.10
CA GLY A 94 -1.54 -5.20 10.70
C GLY A 94 -2.77 -4.44 11.14
N SER A 95 -2.62 -3.62 12.16
CA SER A 95 -3.69 -2.77 12.67
C SER A 95 -3.06 -1.49 13.21
N VAL A 96 -3.51 -0.37 12.65
CA VAL A 96 -3.09 0.96 13.07
C VAL A 96 -4.27 1.62 13.77
N ILE A 97 -4.08 2.06 15.00
CA ILE A 97 -5.03 2.94 15.68
C ILE A 97 -4.74 4.35 15.18
N ASN A 98 -5.65 4.91 14.39
CA ASN A 98 -5.53 6.24 13.84
C ASN A 98 -6.67 7.16 14.29
N ILE A 99 -6.44 8.46 14.15
CA ILE A 99 -7.44 9.50 14.31
C ILE A 99 -7.47 10.39 13.08
N ALA A 100 -8.67 10.79 12.66
CA ALA A 100 -8.88 11.81 11.64
C ALA A 100 -8.81 13.19 12.29
N VAL A 101 -7.95 14.07 11.76
CA VAL A 101 -7.67 15.39 12.31
C VAL A 101 -8.03 16.46 11.28
N LEU A 102 -8.77 17.47 11.73
CA LEU A 102 -8.93 18.72 11.00
C LEU A 102 -7.77 19.64 11.39
N VAL A 103 -7.06 20.17 10.40
CA VAL A 103 -6.01 21.16 10.63
C VAL A 103 -6.66 22.53 10.52
N ASP A 104 -6.56 23.34 11.57
CA ASP A 104 -7.22 24.66 11.68
C ASP A 104 -8.74 24.61 11.41
N GLY A 105 -9.39 23.52 11.81
CA GLY A 105 -10.83 23.30 11.60
C GLY A 105 -11.20 22.90 10.17
N GLN A 106 -10.22 22.67 9.29
CA GLN A 106 -10.45 22.32 7.87
C GLN A 106 -9.94 20.93 7.52
N LYS A 107 -10.55 20.32 6.50
CA LYS A 107 -10.02 19.12 5.86
C LYS A 107 -8.84 19.54 4.99
N THR A 108 -7.65 19.07 5.34
CA THR A 108 -6.39 19.58 4.78
C THR A 108 -6.20 19.23 3.31
N PHE A 109 -6.83 18.16 2.83
CA PHE A 109 -6.67 17.71 1.45
C PHE A 109 -8.00 17.81 0.71
N TRP A 110 -7.99 18.47 -0.44
CA TRP A 110 -9.11 18.48 -1.37
C TRP A 110 -8.64 18.41 -2.82
N ILE A 111 -9.49 17.83 -3.67
CA ILE A 111 -9.31 17.80 -5.11
C ILE A 111 -10.63 18.13 -5.79
N THR A 112 -10.54 18.86 -6.88
CA THR A 112 -11.70 19.27 -7.68
C THR A 112 -11.53 18.68 -9.07
N VAL A 113 -12.54 17.92 -9.53
CA VAL A 113 -12.50 17.19 -10.80
C VAL A 113 -13.70 17.58 -11.64
N ASN A 114 -13.49 17.76 -12.94
CA ASN A 114 -14.55 17.97 -13.93
C ASN A 114 -14.32 17.00 -15.09
N LEU A 115 -15.36 16.27 -15.47
CA LEU A 115 -15.31 15.43 -16.64
C LEU A 115 -15.68 16.26 -17.87
N VAL A 116 -14.75 16.39 -18.82
CA VAL A 116 -14.95 17.13 -20.07
C VAL A 116 -15.03 16.17 -21.26
N LEU A 117 -15.90 16.48 -22.23
CA LEU A 117 -15.93 15.80 -23.52
C LEU A 117 -14.85 16.38 -24.42
N GLU A 118 -13.87 15.57 -24.81
CA GLU A 118 -12.92 15.93 -25.85
C GLU A 118 -13.47 15.43 -27.19
N VAL A 119 -13.88 16.36 -28.05
CA VAL A 119 -14.30 16.05 -29.42
C VAL A 119 -13.08 16.19 -30.30
N LEU A 120 -12.50 15.06 -30.74
CA LEU A 120 -11.41 15.05 -31.70
C LEU A 120 -11.95 15.51 -33.07
N SER A 121 -11.48 16.65 -33.54
CA SER A 121 -11.77 17.25 -34.85
C SER A 121 -10.86 16.72 -35.95
#